data_AF-A0A537DNH0-F1
#
_entry.id   AF-A0A537DNH0-F1
#
_cell.length_a   1.000
_cell.length_b   1.000
_cell.length_c   1.000
_cell.angle_alpha   90.00
_cell.angle_beta   90.00
_cell.angle_gamma   90.00
#
_symmetry.space_group_name_H-M   'P 1'
#
loop_
_entity.id
_entity.type
_entity.pdbx_description
1 polymer ?
#
loop_
_entity_poly.entity_id
_entity_poly.type
_entity_poly.pdbx_seq_one_letter_code
_entity_poly.pdbx_strand_id
1 'polypeptide(L)'
;MVIELSRSSNGERKKVTVADFSKMKSHSQRIVMVTSYDYPTSIIADEVGVDSILVGDSYGMVVLGHDTTIPVTIEELLPVCQAVKRGASHSLLIGDMPFLSF
;
A
#
# COMPACT_ATOMS: atom_id res chain seq x y z
N MET A 1 -25.60 -4.56 5.67
CA MET A 1 -24.64 -5.48 5.07
C MET A 1 -23.31 -5.27 5.77
N VAL A 2 -23.13 -5.90 6.93
CA VAL A 2 -21.87 -5.89 7.67
C VAL A 2 -21.06 -7.05 7.12
N ILE A 3 -19.91 -6.75 6.53
CA ILE A 3 -19.01 -7.77 5.97
C ILE A 3 -18.29 -8.38 7.18
N GLU A 4 -18.62 -9.60 7.56
CA GLU A 4 -17.82 -10.36 8.53
C GLU A 4 -16.48 -10.71 7.88
N LEU A 5 -15.45 -9.91 8.14
CA LEU A 5 -14.07 -10.32 7.84
C LEU A 5 -13.77 -11.56 8.68
N SER A 6 -13.54 -12.69 8.02
CA SER A 6 -13.13 -13.92 8.68
C SER A 6 -11.82 -13.64 9.42
N ARG A 7 -11.87 -13.54 10.75
CA ARG A 7 -10.69 -13.34 11.58
C ARG A 7 -9.78 -14.56 11.45
N SER A 8 -8.74 -14.45 10.64
CA SER A 8 -7.63 -15.40 10.68
C SER A 8 -6.96 -15.34 12.05
N SER A 9 -6.56 -16.52 12.53
CA SER A 9 -6.11 -16.84 13.89
C SER A 9 -5.17 -15.83 14.55
N ASN A 10 -5.39 -15.64 15.84
CA ASN A 10 -4.76 -14.74 16.82
C ASN A 10 -3.23 -14.97 17.03
N GLY A 11 -2.44 -14.84 15.97
CA GLY A 11 -0.99 -14.65 16.04
C GLY A 11 -0.67 -13.23 15.58
N GLU A 12 0.12 -12.50 16.37
CA GLU A 12 0.55 -11.13 16.02
C GLU A 12 1.20 -11.14 14.63
N ARG A 13 0.55 -10.51 13.64
CA ARG A 13 1.03 -10.47 12.25
C ARG A 13 2.39 -9.79 12.27
N LYS A 14 3.41 -10.41 11.67
CA LYS A 14 4.74 -9.78 11.58
C LYS A 14 4.75 -8.77 10.45
N LYS A 15 5.50 -7.68 10.64
CA LYS A 15 5.75 -6.69 9.59
C LYS A 15 6.51 -7.33 8.42
N VAL A 16 6.00 -7.14 7.22
CA VAL A 16 6.62 -7.59 5.97
C VAL A 16 7.81 -6.69 5.64
N THR A 17 8.92 -7.31 5.27
CA THR A 17 10.16 -6.62 4.91
C THR A 17 10.61 -6.98 3.49
N VAL A 18 11.55 -6.23 2.94
CA VAL A 18 12.17 -6.52 1.64
C VAL A 18 12.84 -7.91 1.64
N ALA A 19 13.40 -8.34 2.78
CA ALA A 19 14.00 -9.67 2.91
C ALA A 19 12.95 -10.79 2.79
N ASP A 20 11.71 -10.53 3.20
CA ASP A 20 10.63 -11.51 3.08
C ASP A 20 10.22 -11.70 1.62
N PHE A 21 10.27 -10.66 0.77
CA PHE A 21 10.01 -10.81 -0.67
C PHE A 21 11.03 -11.73 -1.35
N SER A 22 12.31 -11.63 -0.99
CA SER A 22 13.34 -12.55 -1.47
C SER A 22 13.07 -14.00 -1.06
N LYS A 23 12.62 -14.21 0.18
CA LYS A 23 12.21 -15.56 0.65
C LYS A 23 10.96 -16.04 -0.06
N MET A 24 9.93 -15.21 -0.21
CA MET A 24 8.69 -15.59 -0.91
C MET A 24 9.01 -16.01 -2.35
N LYS A 25 9.87 -15.26 -3.04
CA LYS A 25 10.36 -15.61 -4.38
C LYS A 25 11.07 -16.98 -4.38
N SER A 26 11.97 -17.27 -3.43
CA SER A 26 12.68 -18.56 -3.38
C SER A 26 11.74 -19.74 -3.09
N HIS A 27 10.65 -19.50 -2.36
CA HIS A 27 9.63 -20.50 -2.04
C HIS A 27 8.49 -20.55 -3.06
N SER A 28 8.59 -19.84 -4.18
CA SER A 28 7.51 -19.72 -5.19
C SER A 28 6.17 -19.25 -4.62
N GLN A 29 6.21 -18.50 -3.51
CA GLN A 29 5.03 -17.87 -2.93
C GLN A 29 4.73 -16.57 -3.67
N ARG A 30 3.47 -16.41 -4.10
CA ARG A 30 3.00 -15.19 -4.75
C ARG A 30 3.00 -14.03 -3.76
N ILE A 31 3.45 -12.86 -4.21
CA ILE A 31 3.39 -11.60 -3.47
C ILE A 31 2.14 -10.85 -3.93
N VAL A 32 1.34 -10.40 -2.98
CA VAL A 32 0.15 -9.57 -3.20
C VAL A 32 0.46 -8.12 -2.86
N MET A 33 0.26 -7.25 -3.84
CA MET A 33 0.43 -5.80 -3.71
C MET A 33 -0.85 -5.11 -4.14
N VAL A 34 -1.23 -4.08 -3.40
CA VAL A 34 -2.37 -3.20 -3.74
C VAL A 34 -1.97 -1.75 -3.60
N THR A 35 -2.64 -0.86 -4.33
CA THR A 35 -2.50 0.58 -4.08
C THR A 35 -3.44 1.04 -2.97
N SER A 36 -3.03 2.05 -2.23
CA SER A 36 -3.87 2.72 -1.23
C SER A 36 -3.47 4.19 -1.14
N TYR A 37 -4.46 5.07 -1.01
CA TYR A 37 -4.24 6.52 -1.02
C TYR A 37 -4.82 7.25 0.20
N ASP A 38 -5.45 6.52 1.11
CA ASP A 38 -5.97 7.11 2.34
C ASP A 38 -5.79 6.17 3.54
N TYR A 39 -6.20 6.69 4.70
CA TYR A 39 -6.14 5.98 5.98
C TYR A 39 -7.11 4.80 6.07
N PRO A 40 -8.43 4.92 5.80
CA PRO A 40 -9.33 3.78 5.92
C PRO A 40 -9.03 2.66 4.93
N THR A 41 -8.65 2.95 3.68
CA THR A 41 -8.28 1.90 2.72
C THR A 41 -7.00 1.18 3.12
N SER A 42 -6.05 1.88 3.74
CA SER A 42 -4.80 1.25 4.19
C SER A 42 -5.00 0.34 5.39
N ILE A 43 -5.93 0.66 6.30
CA ILE A 43 -6.35 -0.26 7.37
C ILE A 43 -6.89 -1.55 6.78
N ILE A 44 -7.86 -1.44 5.86
CA ILE A 44 -8.51 -2.62 5.27
C ILE A 44 -7.48 -3.47 4.52
N ALA A 45 -6.60 -2.85 3.74
CA ALA A 45 -5.54 -3.55 3.03
C ALA A 45 -4.60 -4.30 3.99
N ASP A 46 -4.18 -3.65 5.09
CA ASP A 46 -3.32 -4.24 6.12
C ASP A 46 -4.01 -5.39 6.88
N GLU A 47 -5.30 -5.27 7.18
CA GLU A 47 -6.08 -6.28 7.90
C GLU A 47 -6.37 -7.53 7.06
N VAL A 48 -6.62 -7.35 5.75
CA VAL A 48 -6.80 -8.47 4.80
C VAL A 48 -5.48 -9.21 4.54
N GLY A 49 -4.35 -8.63 4.93
CA GLY A 49 -3.06 -9.31 4.93
C GLY A 49 -2.28 -9.18 3.63
N VAL A 50 -2.50 -8.11 2.85
CA VAL A 50 -1.69 -7.85 1.64
C VAL A 50 -0.21 -7.69 2.00
N ASP A 51 0.70 -8.20 1.17
CA ASP A 51 2.13 -8.20 1.52
C ASP A 51 2.74 -6.78 1.42
N SER A 52 2.24 -5.97 0.49
CA SER A 52 2.65 -4.57 0.33
C SER A 52 1.53 -3.63 -0.10
N ILE A 53 1.71 -2.37 0.25
CA ILE A 53 0.86 -1.26 -0.15
C ILE A 53 1.72 -0.23 -0.91
N LEU A 54 1.28 0.12 -2.11
CA LEU A 54 1.90 1.12 -2.97
C LEU A 54 1.12 2.44 -2.93
N VAL A 55 1.80 3.53 -2.61
CA VAL A 55 1.32 4.89 -2.79
C VAL A 55 1.91 5.41 -4.09
N GLY A 56 1.18 5.18 -5.18
CA GLY A 56 1.64 5.46 -6.55
C GLY A 56 1.16 6.80 -7.11
N ASP A 57 1.81 7.24 -8.18
CA ASP A 57 1.42 8.43 -8.96
C ASP A 57 0.03 8.30 -9.64
N SER A 58 -0.45 7.06 -9.80
CA SER A 58 -1.84 6.72 -10.13
C SER A 58 -2.88 7.41 -9.22
N TYR A 59 -2.48 7.86 -8.03
CA TYR A 59 -3.21 8.81 -7.19
C TYR A 59 -3.78 10.00 -7.97
N GLY A 60 -2.98 10.59 -8.87
CA GLY A 60 -3.40 11.72 -9.69
C GLY A 60 -4.63 11.42 -10.53
N MET A 61 -4.71 10.21 -11.08
CA MET A 61 -5.85 9.82 -11.91
C MET A 61 -7.06 9.41 -11.08
N VAL A 62 -6.85 8.54 -10.09
CA VAL A 62 -7.97 7.89 -9.38
C VAL A 62 -8.52 8.71 -8.22
N VAL A 63 -7.76 9.67 -7.69
CA VAL A 63 -8.17 10.53 -6.58
C VAL A 63 -8.30 11.99 -7.00
N LEU A 64 -7.32 12.54 -7.74
CA LEU A 64 -7.33 13.94 -8.17
C LEU A 64 -8.07 14.18 -9.50
N GLY A 65 -8.36 13.12 -10.26
CA GLY A 65 -9.09 13.20 -11.53
C GLY A 65 -8.26 13.78 -12.69
N HIS A 66 -6.93 13.66 -12.64
CA HIS A 66 -6.07 13.98 -13.78
C HIS A 66 -6.21 12.95 -14.90
N ASP A 67 -6.03 13.40 -16.14
CA ASP A 67 -6.04 12.50 -17.31
C ASP A 67 -4.80 11.59 -17.36
N THR A 68 -3.70 11.99 -16.71
CA THR A 68 -2.42 11.28 -16.69
C THR A 68 -1.76 11.42 -15.32
N THR A 69 -0.69 10.65 -15.05
CA THR A 69 0.09 10.75 -13.80
C THR A 69 1.17 11.83 -13.82
N ILE A 70 1.41 12.46 -14.99
CA ILE A 70 2.44 13.49 -15.20
C ILE A 70 2.31 14.70 -14.25
N PRO A 71 1.11 15.23 -13.96
CA PRO A 71 0.97 16.44 -13.14
C PRO A 71 1.28 16.23 -11.65
N VAL A 72 1.38 14.98 -11.19
CA VAL A 72 1.51 14.66 -9.76
C VAL A 72 2.87 15.09 -9.24
N THR A 73 2.85 15.77 -8.10
CA THR A 73 4.05 16.26 -7.39
C THR A 73 4.37 15.45 -6.14
N ILE A 74 5.60 15.56 -5.64
CA ILE A 74 6.01 14.94 -4.36
C ILE A 74 5.22 15.56 -3.20
N GLU A 75 4.96 16.86 -3.27
CA GLU A 75 4.20 17.61 -2.28
C GLU A 75 2.76 17.10 -2.15
N GLU A 76 2.16 16.63 -3.24
CA GLU A 76 0.84 16.01 -3.25
C GLU A 76 0.85 14.56 -2.73
N LEU A 77 1.89 13.79 -3.02
CA LEU A 77 2.00 12.40 -2.53
C LEU A 77 2.42 12.30 -1.07
N LEU A 78 3.17 13.25 -0.54
CA LEU A 78 3.71 13.15 0.83
C LEU A 78 2.60 13.05 1.90
N PRO A 79 1.54 13.87 1.91
CA PRO A 79 0.43 13.73 2.86
C PRO A 79 -0.31 12.39 2.73
N VAL A 80 -0.43 11.88 1.49
CA VAL A 80 -1.05 10.60 1.16
C VAL A 80 -0.23 9.46 1.77
N CYS A 81 1.08 9.45 1.57
CA CYS A 81 2.02 8.51 2.20
C CYS A 81 1.91 8.52 3.73
N GLN A 82 1.80 9.71 4.34
CA GLN A 82 1.62 9.84 5.79
C GLN A 82 0.29 9.26 6.26
N ALA A 83 -0.81 9.49 5.52
CA ALA A 83 -2.12 8.93 5.85
C ALA A 83 -2.09 7.39 5.77
N VAL A 84 -1.52 6.84 4.70
CA VAL A 84 -1.35 5.40 4.52
C VAL A 84 -0.50 4.80 5.64
N LYS A 85 0.62 5.44 6.00
CA LYS A 85 1.49 4.98 7.10
C LYS A 85 0.77 4.90 8.44
N ARG A 86 -0.20 5.77 8.71
CA ARG A 86 -0.99 5.75 9.95
C ARG A 86 -1.93 4.54 10.00
N GLY A 87 -2.45 4.07 8.86
CA GLY A 87 -3.40 2.96 8.82
C GLY A 87 -2.77 1.57 8.64
N ALA A 88 -1.58 1.48 8.04
CA ALA A 88 -0.90 0.22 7.80
C ALA A 88 0.28 -0.01 8.76
N SER A 89 0.19 -1.11 9.51
CA SER A 89 1.19 -1.47 10.55
C SER A 89 2.08 -2.63 10.13
N HIS A 90 1.61 -3.53 9.27
CA HIS A 90 2.29 -4.79 8.97
C HIS A 90 2.75 -4.91 7.52
N SER A 91 1.97 -4.46 6.55
CA SER A 91 2.33 -4.51 5.12
C SER A 91 3.55 -3.63 4.82
N LEU A 92 4.37 -4.05 3.85
CA LEU A 92 5.48 -3.23 3.38
C LEU A 92 4.94 -2.01 2.62
N LEU A 93 5.33 -0.81 3.03
CA LEU A 93 4.92 0.43 2.38
C LEU A 93 5.94 0.85 1.33
N ILE A 94 5.45 1.17 0.14
CA ILE A 94 6.22 1.65 -1.00
C ILE A 94 5.58 2.96 -1.45
N GLY A 95 6.38 4.01 -1.63
CA GLY A 95 5.94 5.26 -2.24
C GLY A 95 6.64 5.44 -3.58
N ASP A 96 5.89 5.81 -4.61
CA ASP A 96 6.47 6.15 -5.91
C ASP A 96 7.14 7.52 -5.88
N MET A 97 8.13 7.65 -6.75
CA MET A 97 8.76 8.93 -7.11
C MET A 97 8.08 9.43 -8.40
N PRO A 98 7.29 10.53 -8.36
CA PRO A 98 6.61 11.09 -9.52
C PRO A 98 7.56 11.48 -10.66
N PHE A 99 6.98 11.73 -11.83
CA PHE A 99 7.74 12.11 -13.02
C PHE A 99 8.70 13.30 -12.76
N LEU A 100 9.95 13.19 -13.23
CA LEU A 100 11.04 14.17 -13.04
C LEU A 100 11.54 14.40 -11.60
N SER A 101 11.16 13.53 -10.65
CA SER A 101 11.66 13.61 -9.27
C SER A 101 12.93 12.78 -9.00
N PHE A 102 13.53 12.17 -10.03
CA PHE A 102 14.71 11.29 -9.97
C PHE A 102 15.75 11.61 -11.05
#